data_AF-A0A7V4GDR2-F1
#
_entry.id   AF-A0A7V4GDR2-F1
#
_cell.length_a   1.000
_cell.length_b   1.000
_cell.length_c   1.000
_cell.angle_alpha   90.00
_cell.angle_beta   90.00
_cell.angle_gamma   90.00
#
_symmetry.space_group_name_H-M   'P 1'
#
loop_
_entity.id
_entity.type
_entity.pdbx_description
1 polymer ?
#
loop_
_entity_poly.entity_id
_entity_poly.type
_entity_poly.pdbx_seq_one_letter_code
_entity_poly.pdbx_strand_id
1 'polypeptide(L)'
;MGKASFQGTGRWWRAALLGLALCAAVACDEDTERKVRLTITSQAQIPSQLDRIRVRVAAARRDNPADPTSFRICEPALGDFTLTSPADLPIYIDYFPGPDYDFWVAFRVEFWSGTALRSTDEWMASLSGSGASERTIALDAACAAMPVPCDPGYKCLEQNCVAPGGEGPFDHPELVDTGVPCSPAGGPPAAGP
;
A
#
# COMPACT_ATOMS: atom_id res chain seq x y z
N MET A 1 -73.98 -32.04 43.54
CA MET A 1 -73.95 -31.13 42.37
C MET A 1 -73.56 -29.76 42.86
N GLY A 2 -72.54 -29.13 42.27
CA GLY A 2 -72.06 -27.79 42.65
C GLY A 2 -70.55 -27.69 42.58
N LYS A 3 -70.02 -27.29 41.42
CA LYS A 3 -68.64 -26.86 41.21
C LYS A 3 -68.47 -25.41 41.70
N ALA A 4 -67.42 -25.13 42.45
CA ALA A 4 -66.74 -23.82 42.54
C ALA A 4 -65.29 -24.14 43.03
N SER A 5 -64.24 -24.01 42.23
CA SER A 5 -63.60 -22.81 41.65
C SER A 5 -62.67 -22.07 42.62
N PHE A 6 -61.41 -21.98 42.18
CA PHE A 6 -60.34 -21.03 42.52
C PHE A 6 -59.74 -21.00 43.94
N GLN A 7 -58.59 -21.66 44.07
CA GLN A 7 -57.51 -21.29 44.99
C GLN A 7 -56.17 -21.41 44.25
N GLY A 8 -55.28 -20.44 44.45
CA GLY A 8 -53.92 -20.56 43.92
C GLY A 8 -53.13 -19.27 43.83
N THR A 9 -53.13 -18.45 44.88
CA THR A 9 -52.13 -17.39 45.07
C THR A 9 -50.73 -18.00 45.18
N GLY A 10 -49.84 -17.64 44.28
CA GLY A 10 -48.44 -18.06 44.31
C GLY A 10 -47.53 -16.98 43.74
N ARG A 11 -47.25 -15.96 44.55
CA ARG A 11 -46.10 -15.05 44.39
C ARG A 11 -44.82 -15.89 44.45
N TRP A 12 -44.14 -16.07 43.31
CA TRP A 12 -42.82 -16.68 43.28
C TRP A 12 -41.84 -15.77 42.51
N TRP A 13 -40.99 -15.13 43.30
CA TRP A 13 -39.55 -14.95 43.11
C TRP A 13 -39.01 -14.40 41.77
N ARG A 14 -38.49 -13.17 41.88
CA ARG A 14 -37.14 -12.74 41.47
C ARG A 14 -36.75 -12.89 39.99
N ALA A 15 -36.71 -11.74 39.32
CA ALA A 15 -35.55 -11.18 38.64
C ALA A 15 -34.49 -12.16 38.11
N ALA A 16 -34.43 -12.30 36.78
CA ALA A 16 -33.20 -12.52 36.01
C ALA A 16 -33.55 -12.25 34.53
N LEU A 17 -33.00 -11.16 33.98
CA LEU A 17 -31.96 -11.23 32.95
C LEU A 17 -32.43 -11.86 31.64
N LEU A 18 -32.77 -11.01 30.68
CA LEU A 18 -32.26 -11.06 29.30
C LEU A 18 -32.83 -9.85 28.56
N GLY A 19 -32.29 -8.68 28.92
CA GLY A 19 -32.22 -7.61 27.94
C GLY A 19 -31.35 -8.13 26.81
N LEU A 20 -31.98 -8.55 25.71
CA LEU A 20 -31.29 -8.65 24.44
C LEU A 20 -30.87 -7.22 24.08
N ALA A 21 -29.71 -6.84 24.59
CA ALA A 21 -28.88 -5.86 23.93
C ALA A 21 -28.59 -6.48 22.56
N LEU A 22 -29.35 -6.06 21.55
CA LEU A 22 -28.84 -5.98 20.20
C LEU A 22 -27.68 -4.99 20.24
N CYS A 23 -26.55 -5.42 20.78
CA CYS A 23 -25.27 -5.04 20.23
C CYS A 23 -25.27 -5.71 18.86
N ALA A 24 -25.93 -5.06 17.89
CA ALA A 24 -25.42 -5.10 16.54
C ALA A 24 -23.98 -4.63 16.71
N ALA A 25 -23.08 -5.61 16.80
CA ALA A 25 -21.71 -5.42 16.40
C ALA A 25 -21.81 -4.97 14.95
N VAL A 26 -22.02 -3.67 14.77
CA VAL A 26 -21.40 -2.93 13.69
C VAL A 26 -19.93 -3.20 13.96
N ALA A 27 -19.46 -4.36 13.47
CA ALA A 27 -18.06 -4.55 13.22
C ALA A 27 -17.74 -3.34 12.35
N CYS A 28 -17.08 -2.35 12.96
CA CYS A 28 -16.56 -1.22 12.24
C CYS A 28 -15.69 -1.83 11.16
N ASP A 29 -16.24 -1.82 9.95
CA ASP A 29 -15.68 -2.41 8.76
C ASP A 29 -14.61 -1.45 8.26
N GLU A 30 -13.62 -1.15 9.12
CA GLU A 30 -12.46 -0.33 8.81
C GLU A 30 -11.48 -1.08 7.89
N ASP A 31 -11.78 -2.34 7.55
CA ASP A 31 -10.98 -3.22 6.69
C ASP A 31 -11.58 -3.45 5.29
N THR A 32 -12.71 -2.80 4.91
CA THR A 32 -13.24 -2.90 3.54
C THR A 32 -12.70 -1.87 2.57
N GLU A 33 -12.02 -0.83 3.03
CA GLU A 33 -11.40 0.10 2.10
C GLU A 33 -10.24 -0.60 1.38
N ARG A 34 -10.32 -0.67 0.05
CA ARG A 34 -9.28 -1.28 -0.78
C ARG A 34 -7.97 -0.51 -0.52
N LYS A 35 -6.93 -1.22 -0.08
CA LYS A 35 -5.63 -0.63 0.28
C LYS A 35 -4.51 -1.39 -0.40
N VAL A 36 -3.48 -0.69 -0.85
CA VAL A 36 -2.22 -1.30 -1.28
C VAL A 36 -1.10 -0.82 -0.37
N ARG A 37 -0.46 -1.75 0.33
CA ARG A 37 0.65 -1.47 1.24
C ARG A 37 1.98 -1.89 0.61
N LEU A 38 2.90 -0.94 0.52
CA LEU A 38 4.30 -1.22 0.25
C LEU A 38 5.09 -1.09 1.57
N THR A 39 5.83 -2.14 1.91
CA THR A 39 6.79 -2.14 3.02
C THR A 39 8.20 -2.17 2.45
N ILE A 40 9.03 -1.21 2.80
CA ILE A 40 10.45 -1.21 2.44
C ILE A 40 11.25 -1.58 3.68
N THR A 41 12.02 -2.65 3.59
CA THR A 41 12.81 -3.19 4.70
C THR A 41 14.26 -3.41 4.29
N SER A 42 15.12 -3.74 5.25
CA SER A 42 16.47 -4.20 4.99
C SER A 42 16.69 -5.53 5.70
N GLN A 43 17.19 -6.54 4.98
CA GLN A 43 17.58 -7.83 5.56
C GLN A 43 18.95 -7.78 6.26
N ALA A 44 19.72 -6.72 5.98
CA ALA A 44 21.08 -6.54 6.48
C ALA A 44 21.25 -5.14 7.10
N GLN A 45 22.45 -4.88 7.61
CA GLN A 45 22.84 -3.54 8.00
C GLN A 45 22.77 -2.62 6.77
N ILE A 46 22.03 -1.51 6.86
CA ILE A 46 21.96 -0.51 5.78
C ILE A 46 23.41 -0.09 5.47
N PRO A 47 23.88 -0.21 4.23
CA PRO A 47 25.21 0.26 3.88
C PRO A 47 25.32 1.74 4.22
N SER A 48 26.42 2.13 4.86
CA SER A 48 26.63 3.52 5.33
C SER A 48 26.58 4.57 4.22
N GLN A 49 26.58 4.14 2.96
CA GLN A 49 26.51 4.99 1.78
C GLN A 49 25.08 5.30 1.35
N LEU A 50 24.07 4.53 1.79
CA LEU A 50 22.69 4.71 1.39
C LEU A 50 22.02 5.69 2.36
N ASP A 51 21.64 6.85 1.85
CA ASP A 51 21.20 8.01 2.65
C ASP A 51 19.78 8.46 2.30
N ARG A 52 19.18 7.89 1.25
CA ARG A 52 17.86 8.32 0.78
C ARG A 52 17.11 7.20 0.04
N ILE A 53 15.81 7.09 0.30
CA ILE A 53 14.86 6.29 -0.45
C ILE A 53 13.83 7.23 -1.04
N ARG A 54 13.56 7.09 -2.33
CA ARG A 54 12.53 7.86 -3.03
C ARG A 54 11.51 6.89 -3.58
N VAL A 55 10.23 7.16 -3.34
CA VAL A 55 9.13 6.30 -3.79
C VAL A 55 8.19 7.10 -4.65
N ARG A 56 7.95 6.62 -5.86
CA ARG A 56 6.92 7.13 -6.76
C ARG A 56 5.74 6.18 -6.73
N VAL A 57 4.54 6.72 -6.58
CA VAL A 57 3.29 5.96 -6.62
C VAL A 57 2.45 6.47 -7.77
N ALA A 58 1.99 5.56 -8.60
CA ALA A 58 1.07 5.81 -9.69
C ALA A 58 -0.10 4.83 -9.60
N ALA A 59 -1.28 5.23 -10.05
CA ALA A 59 -2.41 4.34 -10.22
C ALA A 59 -3.06 4.57 -11.56
N ALA A 60 -3.71 3.53 -12.07
CA ALA A 60 -4.37 3.57 -13.35
C ALA A 60 -5.88 3.38 -13.25
N ARG A 61 -6.56 4.02 -14.18
CA ARG A 61 -7.97 3.82 -14.50
C ARG A 61 -8.11 3.34 -15.92
N ARG A 62 -9.14 2.53 -16.19
CA ARG A 62 -9.48 2.17 -17.57
C ARG A 62 -10.27 3.31 -18.20
N ASP A 63 -9.85 3.76 -19.38
CA ASP A 63 -10.64 4.69 -20.19
C ASP A 63 -11.77 3.94 -20.91
N ASN A 64 -11.48 2.71 -21.36
CA ASN A 64 -12.46 1.81 -21.98
C ASN A 64 -12.40 0.43 -21.31
N PRO A 65 -13.44 0.00 -20.56
CA PRO A 65 -13.46 -1.30 -19.90
C PRO A 65 -13.34 -2.50 -20.86
N ALA A 66 -13.68 -2.34 -22.14
CA ALA A 66 -13.58 -3.39 -23.15
C ALA A 66 -12.17 -3.55 -23.76
N ASP A 67 -11.29 -2.56 -23.58
CA ASP A 67 -9.93 -2.56 -24.11
C ASP A 67 -8.91 -2.55 -22.97
N PRO A 68 -8.19 -3.67 -22.73
CA PRO A 68 -7.27 -3.75 -21.60
C PRO A 68 -6.06 -2.83 -21.71
N THR A 69 -5.79 -2.29 -22.91
CA THR A 69 -4.68 -1.37 -23.19
C THR A 69 -5.08 0.10 -23.08
N SER A 70 -6.39 0.38 -22.98
CA SER A 70 -6.90 1.74 -22.84
C SER A 70 -6.97 2.14 -21.36
N PHE A 71 -5.93 2.81 -20.89
CA PHE A 71 -5.85 3.31 -19.52
C PHE A 71 -5.19 4.68 -19.43
N ARG A 72 -5.44 5.35 -18.32
CA ARG A 72 -4.76 6.59 -17.90
C ARG A 72 -4.19 6.42 -16.53
N ILE A 73 -3.12 7.16 -16.25
CA ILE A 73 -2.37 7.12 -15.00
C ILE A 73 -2.55 8.48 -14.31
N CYS A 74 -2.83 8.52 -13.01
CA CYS A 74 -2.80 9.79 -12.28
C CYS A 74 -1.38 10.38 -12.27
N GLU A 75 -1.23 11.67 -11.95
CA GLU A 75 0.09 12.28 -11.78
C GLU A 75 0.84 11.61 -10.63
N PRO A 76 2.01 11.00 -10.88
CA PRO A 76 2.69 10.21 -9.87
C PRO A 76 3.02 11.02 -8.61
N ALA A 77 2.60 10.52 -7.45
CA ALA A 77 2.98 11.10 -6.17
C ALA A 77 4.41 10.70 -5.80
N LEU A 78 5.12 11.60 -5.13
CA LEU A 78 6.51 11.41 -4.73
C LEU A 78 6.65 11.46 -3.20
N GLY A 79 7.17 10.38 -2.63
CA GLY A 79 7.72 10.33 -1.29
C GLY A 79 9.25 10.36 -1.33
N ASP A 80 9.86 11.12 -0.44
CA ASP A 80 11.33 11.19 -0.31
C ASP A 80 11.68 11.03 1.18
N PHE A 81 12.47 10.00 1.49
CA PHE A 81 12.77 9.54 2.84
C PHE A 81 14.28 9.55 3.05
N THR A 82 14.77 10.38 3.96
CA THR A 82 16.18 10.38 4.37
C THR A 82 16.45 9.24 5.33
N LEU A 83 17.56 8.52 5.12
CA LEU A 83 18.04 7.47 6.00
C LEU A 83 19.30 7.94 6.72
N THR A 84 19.19 8.00 8.03
CA THR A 84 20.26 8.35 8.97
C THR A 84 20.72 7.15 9.78
N SER A 85 19.85 6.16 9.97
CA SER A 85 20.14 4.96 10.73
C SER A 85 19.28 3.76 10.28
N PRO A 86 19.66 2.53 10.65
CA PRO A 86 18.80 1.36 10.44
C PRO A 86 17.41 1.44 11.08
N ALA A 87 17.21 2.29 12.08
CA ALA A 87 15.92 2.48 12.74
C ALA A 87 14.92 3.29 11.92
N ASP A 88 15.37 3.92 10.81
CA ASP A 88 14.49 4.62 9.86
C ASP A 88 13.76 3.62 8.93
N LEU A 89 14.06 2.32 9.05
CA LEU A 89 13.35 1.21 8.42
C LEU A 89 12.63 0.36 9.48
N PRO A 90 11.51 -0.30 9.15
CA PRO A 90 10.86 -0.32 7.83
C PRO A 90 10.09 0.98 7.50
N ILE A 91 9.98 1.31 6.22
CA ILE A 91 9.08 2.36 5.73
C ILE A 91 7.79 1.71 5.26
N TYR A 92 6.66 2.19 5.77
CA TYR A 92 5.33 1.77 5.35
C TYR A 92 4.69 2.84 4.47
N ILE A 93 4.19 2.43 3.32
CA ILE A 93 3.46 3.28 2.38
C ILE A 93 2.11 2.64 2.11
N ASP A 94 1.07 3.25 2.65
CA ASP A 94 -0.32 2.88 2.38
C ASP A 94 -0.87 3.76 1.27
N TYR A 95 -1.35 3.11 0.21
CA TYR A 95 -2.06 3.75 -0.89
C TYR A 95 -3.52 3.30 -0.90
N PHE A 96 -4.42 4.27 -0.89
CA PHE A 96 -5.86 4.07 -0.95
C PHE A 96 -6.32 4.53 -2.34
N PRO A 97 -6.55 3.61 -3.30
CA PRO A 97 -7.09 3.97 -4.61
C PRO A 97 -8.43 4.69 -4.47
N GLY A 98 -8.52 5.87 -5.10
CA GLY A 98 -9.80 6.54 -5.30
C GLY A 98 -10.74 5.74 -6.20
N PRO A 99 -12.04 6.09 -6.25
CA PRO A 99 -13.04 5.35 -7.00
C PRO A 99 -12.78 5.32 -8.51
N ASP A 100 -12.06 6.32 -9.03
CA ASP A 100 -11.78 6.45 -10.46
C ASP A 100 -10.54 5.65 -10.89
N TYR A 101 -9.59 5.36 -10.00
CA TYR A 101 -8.31 4.69 -10.32
C TYR A 101 -8.27 3.27 -9.77
N ASP A 102 -9.11 2.42 -10.36
CA ASP A 102 -9.47 1.10 -9.84
C ASP A 102 -8.82 -0.07 -10.60
N PHE A 103 -7.89 0.19 -11.53
CA PHE A 103 -7.31 -0.86 -12.38
C PHE A 103 -6.06 -1.49 -11.76
N TRP A 104 -4.99 -0.71 -11.58
CA TRP A 104 -3.76 -1.16 -10.94
C TRP A 104 -3.06 0.00 -10.23
N VAL A 105 -2.15 -0.33 -9.31
CA VAL A 105 -1.25 0.61 -8.65
C VAL A 105 0.18 0.16 -8.91
N ALA A 106 1.06 1.10 -9.23
CA ALA A 106 2.48 0.88 -9.40
C ALA A 106 3.28 1.69 -8.40
N PHE A 107 4.34 1.08 -7.88
CA PHE A 107 5.34 1.70 -7.04
C PHE A 107 6.70 1.58 -7.73
N ARG A 108 7.44 2.68 -7.82
CA ARG A 108 8.86 2.70 -8.17
C ARG A 108 9.63 3.15 -6.93
N VAL A 109 10.46 2.26 -6.39
CA VAL A 109 11.33 2.53 -5.24
C VAL A 109 12.74 2.73 -5.76
N GLU A 110 13.31 3.88 -5.45
CA GLU A 110 14.67 4.25 -5.82
C GLU A 110 15.52 4.38 -4.57
N PHE A 111 16.65 3.67 -4.54
CA PHE A 111 17.62 3.68 -3.47
C PHE A 111 18.80 4.57 -3.87
N TRP A 112 19.07 5.62 -3.09
CA TRP A 112 20.05 6.65 -3.43
C TRP A 112 21.20 6.69 -2.41
N SER A 113 22.36 7.13 -2.91
CA SER A 113 23.59 7.40 -2.16
C SER A 113 24.12 8.75 -2.61
N GLY A 114 23.81 9.81 -1.85
CA GLY A 114 24.00 11.19 -2.27
C GLY A 114 23.22 11.49 -3.55
N THR A 115 23.94 11.70 -4.65
CA THR A 115 23.35 11.96 -5.98
C THR A 115 23.35 10.73 -6.89
N ALA A 116 23.88 9.59 -6.44
CA ALA A 116 23.95 8.37 -7.23
C ALA A 116 22.74 7.46 -6.95
N LEU A 117 22.02 7.09 -8.00
CA LEU A 117 21.02 6.02 -7.94
C LEU A 117 21.74 4.68 -7.84
N ARG A 118 21.46 3.91 -6.78
CA ARG A 118 22.10 2.61 -6.51
C ARG A 118 21.26 1.45 -7.01
N SER A 119 19.95 1.52 -6.81
CA SER A 119 19.02 0.49 -7.24
C SER A 119 17.63 1.06 -7.44
N THR A 120 16.86 0.40 -8.30
CA THR A 120 15.45 0.68 -8.51
C THR A 120 14.69 -0.64 -8.49
N ASP A 121 13.61 -0.68 -7.72
CA ASP A 121 12.64 -1.77 -7.75
C ASP A 121 11.29 -1.22 -8.18
N GLU A 122 10.57 -2.00 -8.97
CA GLU A 122 9.24 -1.66 -9.44
C GLU A 122 8.28 -2.79 -9.16
N TRP A 123 7.16 -2.43 -8.58
CA TRP A 123 6.09 -3.36 -8.27
C TRP A 123 4.76 -2.82 -8.72
N MET A 124 3.95 -3.68 -9.33
CA MET A 124 2.59 -3.38 -9.73
C MET A 124 1.63 -4.35 -9.06
N ALA A 125 0.56 -3.80 -8.48
CA ALA A 125 -0.52 -4.53 -7.86
C ALA A 125 -1.79 -4.35 -8.70
N SER A 126 -2.46 -5.45 -9.06
CA SER A 126 -3.81 -5.38 -9.63
C SER A 126 -4.80 -4.99 -8.53
N LEU A 127 -5.75 -4.11 -8.87
CA LEU A 127 -6.85 -3.73 -7.98
C LEU A 127 -8.14 -4.53 -8.23
N SER A 128 -8.10 -5.58 -9.05
CA SER A 128 -9.26 -6.35 -9.49
C SER A 128 -9.94 -7.23 -8.42
N GLY A 129 -9.74 -6.97 -7.13
CA GLY A 129 -10.29 -7.74 -6.02
C GLY A 129 -10.73 -6.88 -4.83
N SER A 130 -11.31 -7.52 -3.82
CA SER A 130 -11.55 -6.92 -2.50
C SER A 130 -10.36 -7.15 -1.57
N GLY A 131 -10.12 -6.25 -0.62
CA GLY A 131 -9.11 -6.41 0.43
C GLY A 131 -7.80 -5.68 0.16
N ALA A 132 -6.83 -5.93 1.06
CA ALA A 132 -5.51 -5.31 1.00
C ALA A 132 -4.54 -6.11 0.12
N SER A 133 -3.79 -5.42 -0.75
CA SER A 133 -2.62 -5.98 -1.43
C SER A 133 -1.36 -5.50 -0.74
N GLU A 134 -0.45 -6.42 -0.39
CA GLU A 134 0.78 -6.05 0.33
C GLU A 134 2.03 -6.56 -0.41
N ARG A 135 3.09 -5.76 -0.39
CA ARG A 135 4.42 -6.14 -0.87
C ARG A 135 5.48 -5.67 0.08
N THR A 136 6.45 -6.54 0.31
CA THR A 136 7.71 -6.18 0.98
C THR A 136 8.82 -6.13 -0.06
N ILE A 137 9.48 -4.98 -0.17
CA ILE A 137 10.73 -4.80 -0.94
C ILE A 137 11.86 -4.77 0.07
N ALA A 138 12.80 -5.70 -0.06
CA ALA A 138 14.02 -5.71 0.73
C ALA A 138 15.11 -4.96 -0.03
N LEU A 139 15.87 -4.10 0.68
CA LEU A 139 17.10 -3.56 0.15
C LEU A 139 18.07 -4.72 -0.16
N ASP A 140 18.45 -4.85 -1.44
CA ASP A 140 19.50 -5.78 -1.85
C ASP A 140 20.86 -5.22 -1.37
N ALA A 141 21.34 -5.78 -0.25
CA ALA A 141 22.61 -5.40 0.36
C ALA A 141 23.79 -5.59 -0.60
N ALA A 142 23.71 -6.56 -1.52
CA ALA A 142 24.75 -6.84 -2.48
C ALA A 142 24.86 -5.69 -3.52
N CYS A 143 23.72 -5.22 -3.99
CA CYS A 143 23.63 -4.04 -4.86
C CYS A 143 24.05 -2.75 -4.17
N ALA A 144 23.64 -2.57 -2.92
CA ALA A 144 24.00 -1.39 -2.15
C ALA A 144 25.49 -1.38 -1.73
N ALA A 145 26.17 -2.52 -1.74
CA ALA A 145 27.61 -2.64 -1.50
C ALA A 145 28.47 -2.48 -2.77
N MET A 146 27.88 -2.30 -3.95
CA MET A 146 28.66 -2.16 -5.19
C MET A 146 29.50 -0.87 -5.16
N PRO A 147 30.81 -0.96 -5.51
CA PRO A 147 31.70 0.20 -5.48
C PRO A 147 31.31 1.27 -6.50
N VAL A 148 30.73 0.86 -7.62
CA VAL A 148 30.28 1.73 -8.71
C VAL A 148 28.77 1.56 -8.88
N PRO A 149 27.98 2.65 -8.86
CA PRO A 149 26.56 2.58 -9.18
C PRO A 149 26.36 2.14 -10.64
N CYS A 150 25.19 1.59 -10.96
CA CYS A 150 24.84 1.34 -12.35
C CYS A 150 24.69 2.65 -13.13
N ASP A 151 24.96 2.59 -14.43
CA ASP A 151 24.73 3.72 -15.32
C ASP A 151 23.25 4.15 -15.28
N PRO A 152 22.93 5.44 -15.53
CA PRO A 152 21.55 5.89 -15.62
C PRO A 152 20.73 5.04 -16.58
N GLY A 153 19.56 4.58 -16.13
CA GLY A 153 18.71 3.69 -16.91
C GLY A 153 19.02 2.20 -16.76
N TYR A 154 19.94 1.81 -15.86
CA TYR A 154 20.15 0.43 -15.43
C TYR A 154 19.81 0.30 -13.94
N LYS A 155 19.30 -0.87 -13.54
CA LYS A 155 19.09 -1.24 -12.14
C LYS A 155 20.10 -2.30 -11.73
N CYS A 156 20.49 -2.30 -10.46
CA CYS A 156 21.24 -3.42 -9.93
C CYS A 156 20.29 -4.57 -9.58
N LEU A 157 20.60 -5.77 -10.06
CA LEU A 157 19.95 -7.02 -9.69
C LEU A 157 21.05 -8.06 -9.45
N GLU A 158 21.13 -8.60 -8.24
CA GLU A 158 22.12 -9.64 -7.88
C GLU A 158 23.56 -9.23 -8.25
N GLN A 159 23.97 -8.00 -7.87
CA GLN A 159 25.28 -7.40 -8.19
C GLN A 159 25.57 -7.13 -9.67
N ASN A 160 24.57 -7.25 -10.55
CA ASN A 160 24.70 -6.97 -11.97
C ASN A 160 23.86 -5.77 -12.38
N CYS A 161 24.42 -4.88 -13.21
CA CYS A 161 23.65 -3.81 -13.82
C CYS A 161 22.86 -4.35 -15.01
N VAL A 162 21.55 -4.39 -14.85
CA VAL A 162 20.61 -4.86 -15.87
C VAL A 162 19.74 -3.72 -16.33
N ALA A 163 19.38 -3.70 -17.60
CA ALA A 163 18.35 -2.79 -18.06
C ALA A 163 17.04 -3.11 -17.30
N PRO A 164 16.24 -2.11 -16.90
CA PRO A 164 14.89 -2.36 -16.43
C PRO A 164 14.15 -3.16 -17.51
N GLY A 165 13.40 -4.16 -17.07
CA GLY A 165 12.66 -5.03 -17.99
C GLY A 165 11.51 -4.26 -18.62
N GLY A 166 11.73 -3.67 -19.80
CA GLY A 166 10.72 -2.92 -20.53
C GLY A 166 10.45 -1.51 -19.98
N GLU A 167 9.71 -0.71 -20.75
CA GLU A 167 9.18 0.58 -20.31
C GLU A 167 8.06 0.32 -19.28
N GLY A 168 8.20 0.92 -18.10
CA GLY A 168 7.24 0.82 -17.02
C GLY A 168 6.18 1.93 -17.11
N PRO A 169 5.12 1.89 -16.29
CA PRO A 169 4.06 2.90 -16.30
C PRO A 169 4.56 4.33 -16.03
N PHE A 170 5.70 4.47 -15.37
CA PHE A 170 6.30 5.77 -15.07
C PHE A 170 7.09 6.38 -16.25
N ASP A 171 7.24 5.64 -17.36
CA ASP A 171 8.04 6.03 -18.52
C ASP A 171 7.17 6.53 -19.70
N HIS A 172 5.84 6.59 -19.49
CA HIS A 172 4.83 6.99 -20.47
C HIS A 172 4.09 8.28 -20.05
N PRO A 173 4.72 9.47 -20.19
CA PRO A 173 4.09 10.74 -19.79
C PRO A 173 2.80 11.04 -20.56
N GLU A 174 2.62 10.50 -21.76
CA GLU A 174 1.41 10.62 -22.57
C GLU A 174 0.18 9.92 -21.98
N LEU A 175 0.39 8.98 -21.05
CA LEU A 175 -0.68 8.28 -20.35
C LEU A 175 -1.11 9.00 -19.08
N VAL A 176 -0.43 10.08 -18.68
CA VAL A 176 -0.70 10.80 -17.43
C VAL A 176 -1.90 11.75 -17.57
N ASP A 177 -2.89 11.59 -16.69
CA ASP A 177 -3.99 12.51 -16.47
C ASP A 177 -3.47 13.76 -15.74
N THR A 178 -2.98 14.71 -16.55
CA THR A 178 -2.40 15.97 -16.05
C THR A 178 -3.43 16.75 -15.21
N GLY A 179 -3.00 17.24 -14.05
CA GLY A 179 -3.82 17.92 -13.05
C GLY A 179 -4.54 16.99 -12.07
N VAL A 180 -4.38 15.66 -12.18
CA VAL A 180 -5.03 14.68 -11.31
C VAL A 180 -3.98 13.94 -10.47
N PRO A 181 -3.63 14.40 -9.26
CA PRO A 181 -2.59 13.77 -8.45
C PRO A 181 -2.99 12.37 -7.99
N CYS A 182 -2.02 11.44 -8.00
CA CYS A 182 -2.09 10.17 -7.27
C CYS A 182 -1.97 10.41 -5.76
N SER A 183 -2.79 11.28 -5.19
CA SER A 183 -2.74 11.56 -3.76
C SER A 183 -3.29 10.36 -3.00
N PRO A 184 -2.55 9.80 -2.03
CA PRO A 184 -3.18 9.15 -0.90
C PRO A 184 -4.19 10.14 -0.31
N ALA A 185 -5.37 9.69 0.11
CA ALA A 185 -6.46 10.54 0.61
C ALA A 185 -6.12 11.44 1.83
N GLY A 186 -4.85 11.63 2.20
CA GLY A 186 -4.39 12.44 3.33
C GLY A 186 -3.03 13.15 3.17
N GLY A 187 -2.42 13.20 1.98
CA GLY A 187 -1.13 13.91 1.76
C GLY A 187 -0.04 13.02 1.16
N PRO A 188 1.22 13.52 0.99
CA PRO A 188 2.32 12.69 0.52
C PRO A 188 2.46 11.45 1.40
N PRO A 189 2.97 10.31 0.88
CA PRO A 189 3.14 9.10 1.68
C PRO A 189 3.98 9.43 2.92
N ALA A 190 3.32 9.56 4.06
CA ALA A 190 3.96 9.82 5.34
C ALA A 190 4.54 8.49 5.82
N ALA A 191 5.79 8.50 6.29
CA ALA A 191 6.33 7.36 7.01
C ALA A 191 5.47 7.16 8.26
N GLY A 192 4.68 6.09 8.26
CA GLY A 192 4.02 5.61 9.47
C GLY A 192 5.07 5.03 10.43
N PRO A 193 4.86 5.14 11.75
CA PRO A 193 5.71 4.47 12.75
C PRO A 193 5.64 2.95 12.64
#